data_AF-A0A6G9YGA7-F1
#
_entry.id   AF-A0A6G9YGA7-F1
#
_cell.length_a   1.000
_cell.length_b   1.000
_cell.length_c   1.000
_cell.angle_alpha   90.00
_cell.angle_beta   90.00
_cell.angle_gamma   90.00
#
_symmetry.space_group_name_H-M   'P 1'
#
loop_
_entity.id
_entity.type
_entity.pdbx_description
1 polymer ?
#
loop_
_entity_poly.entity_id
_entity_poly.type
_entity_poly.pdbx_seq_one_letter_code
_entity_poly.pdbx_strand_id
1 'polypeptide(L)'
;MRPALKCLVWELDNTLWDGAVCDATSGAPRPAALRTLRTLSERGIWHAVAGRGERDWTLDKLYRHGLYDMFSVIEIGWGRKSAAIVRIAHRLGLSLDGVGFIDDEPIERAEVARALPRVRCYAARNADVLPALPDFRPMLRRGPDPTPPLGFARVPAI
;
A
#
# COMPACT_ATOMS: atom_id res chain seq x y z
N MET A 1 4.17 -19.07 9.58
CA MET A 1 3.23 -17.93 9.52
C MET A 1 3.82 -16.89 8.57
N ARG A 2 3.08 -16.38 7.58
CA ARG A 2 3.61 -15.38 6.62
C ARG A 2 3.91 -14.05 7.36
N PRO A 3 4.91 -13.26 6.91
CA PRO A 3 5.19 -11.96 7.53
C PRO A 3 3.98 -11.02 7.40
N ALA A 4 3.89 -10.03 8.28
CA ALA A 4 2.93 -8.94 8.11
C ALA A 4 3.26 -8.16 6.84
N LEU A 5 2.25 -7.62 6.17
CA LEU A 5 2.46 -6.67 5.09
C LEU A 5 3.11 -5.40 5.64
N LYS A 6 3.94 -4.78 4.80
CA LYS A 6 4.59 -3.49 5.04
C LYS A 6 4.05 -2.40 4.11
N CYS A 7 3.59 -2.81 2.93
CA CYS A 7 3.06 -1.90 1.92
C CYS A 7 1.85 -2.52 1.24
N LEU A 8 0.81 -1.72 1.01
CA LEU A 8 -0.29 -2.03 0.11
C LEU A 8 -0.17 -1.18 -1.16
N VAL A 9 0.00 -1.85 -2.30
CA VAL A 9 0.02 -1.22 -3.62
C VAL A 9 -1.41 -1.18 -4.16
N TRP A 10 -1.83 -0.02 -4.63
CA TRP A 10 -3.18 0.24 -5.12
C TRP A 10 -3.19 0.42 -6.64
N GLU A 11 -4.11 -0.26 -7.33
CA GLU A 11 -4.78 0.35 -8.47
C GLU A 11 -5.72 1.45 -7.95
N LEU A 12 -5.93 2.50 -8.75
CA LEU A 12 -6.77 3.63 -8.39
C LEU A 12 -8.13 3.56 -9.07
N ASP A 13 -8.16 3.29 -10.37
CA ASP A 13 -9.39 3.28 -11.14
C ASP A 13 -10.28 2.11 -10.73
N ASN A 14 -11.57 2.39 -10.52
CA ASN A 14 -12.55 1.46 -9.94
C ASN A 14 -12.18 0.87 -8.57
N THR A 15 -11.13 1.39 -7.92
CA THR A 15 -10.60 0.88 -6.64
C THR A 15 -10.63 1.97 -5.58
N LEU A 16 -9.90 3.08 -5.79
CA LEU A 16 -9.89 4.25 -4.92
C LEU A 16 -11.06 5.19 -5.22
N TRP A 17 -11.48 5.27 -6.47
CA TRP A 17 -12.64 6.03 -6.96
C TRP A 17 -13.38 5.26 -8.04
N ASP A 18 -14.57 5.73 -8.42
CA ASP A 18 -15.34 5.15 -9.52
C ASP A 18 -14.87 5.69 -10.88
N GLY A 19 -14.79 4.78 -11.85
CA GLY A 19 -14.40 5.08 -13.22
C GLY A 19 -12.90 5.20 -13.40
N ALA A 20 -12.52 5.34 -14.67
CA ALA A 20 -11.16 5.69 -15.06
C ALA A 20 -10.95 7.20 -14.97
N VAL A 21 -9.71 7.64 -14.75
CA VAL A 21 -9.38 9.06 -14.90
C VAL A 21 -9.43 9.42 -16.39
N CYS A 22 -10.49 10.11 -16.81
CA CYS A 22 -10.62 10.73 -18.12
C CYS A 22 -11.09 12.19 -17.96
N ASP A 23 -10.31 13.13 -18.49
CA ASP A 23 -10.47 14.57 -18.28
C ASP A 23 -10.77 14.97 -16.80
N ALA A 24 -11.11 16.23 -16.55
CA ALA A 24 -11.33 16.75 -15.20
C ALA A 24 -12.50 16.08 -14.42
N THR A 25 -13.35 15.27 -15.06
CA THR A 25 -14.62 14.75 -14.50
C THR A 25 -14.56 13.29 -14.01
N SER A 26 -13.67 12.96 -13.08
CA SER A 26 -13.67 11.63 -12.46
C SER A 26 -14.21 11.67 -11.03
N GLY A 27 -14.86 10.58 -10.60
CA GLY A 27 -15.64 10.52 -9.36
C GLY A 27 -14.83 10.74 -8.08
N ALA A 28 -15.52 11.15 -7.01
CA ALA A 28 -14.93 11.32 -5.69
C ALA A 28 -14.33 10.01 -5.15
N PRO A 29 -13.31 10.07 -4.27
CA PRO A 29 -12.76 8.86 -3.65
C PRO A 29 -13.83 8.11 -2.84
N ARG A 30 -13.81 6.78 -2.96
CA ARG A 30 -14.72 5.89 -2.24
C ARG A 30 -14.45 5.99 -0.73
N PRO A 31 -15.48 6.24 0.12
CA PRO A 31 -15.29 6.36 1.56
C PRO A 31 -14.64 5.13 2.21
N ALA A 32 -14.95 3.93 1.73
CA ALA A 32 -14.33 2.68 2.19
C ALA A 32 -12.82 2.66 1.94
N ALA A 33 -12.38 3.01 0.73
CA ALA A 33 -10.97 3.06 0.37
C ALA A 33 -10.21 4.11 1.20
N LEU A 34 -10.80 5.30 1.42
CA LEU A 34 -10.21 6.33 2.29
C LEU A 34 -10.05 5.87 3.73
N ARG A 35 -11.06 5.21 4.31
CA ARG A 35 -10.95 4.65 5.67
C ARG A 35 -9.84 3.62 5.76
N THR A 36 -9.72 2.75 4.75
CA THR A 36 -8.67 1.73 4.69
C THR A 36 -7.29 2.35 4.59
N LEU A 37 -7.07 3.32 3.70
CA LEU A 37 -5.81 4.07 3.61
C LEU A 37 -5.40 4.65 4.98
N ARG A 38 -6.31 5.37 5.65
CA ARG A 38 -6.02 5.97 6.96
C ARG A 38 -5.71 4.91 8.03
N THR A 39 -6.57 3.90 8.17
CA THR A 39 -6.42 2.85 9.18
C THR A 39 -5.12 2.07 9.00
N LEU A 40 -4.72 1.79 7.76
CA LEU A 40 -3.48 1.08 7.49
C LEU A 40 -2.25 1.99 7.69
N SER A 41 -2.35 3.28 7.35
CA SER A 41 -1.30 4.26 7.63
C SER A 41 -1.01 4.40 9.13
N GLU A 42 -2.06 4.45 9.96
CA GLU A 42 -1.95 4.47 11.43
C GLU A 42 -1.24 3.23 12.00
N ARG A 43 -1.27 2.11 11.27
CA ARG A 43 -0.59 0.85 11.60
C ARG A 43 0.85 0.78 11.11
N GLY A 44 1.34 1.82 10.45
CA GLY A 44 2.66 1.89 9.85
C GLY A 44 2.77 1.14 8.51
N ILE A 45 1.66 0.88 7.83
CA ILE A 45 1.65 0.29 6.49
C ILE A 45 1.79 1.41 5.46
N TRP A 46 2.77 1.29 4.57
CA TRP A 46 2.95 2.23 3.48
C TRP A 46 1.93 1.99 2.35
N HIS A 47 1.66 3.04 1.59
CA HIS A 47 0.87 2.95 0.38
C HIS A 47 1.69 3.33 -0.83
N ALA A 48 1.45 2.62 -1.92
CA ALA A 48 2.03 2.93 -3.22
C ALA A 48 0.97 2.72 -4.31
N VAL A 49 1.23 3.25 -5.49
CA VAL A 49 0.33 3.14 -6.64
C VAL A 49 1.02 2.35 -7.75
N ALA A 50 0.29 1.37 -8.29
CA ALA A 50 0.56 0.76 -9.57
C ALA A 50 -0.70 0.92 -10.42
N GLY A 51 -0.82 2.04 -11.12
CA GLY A 51 -1.99 2.41 -11.94
C GLY A 51 -1.73 2.28 -13.43
N ARG A 52 -2.80 2.17 -14.23
CA ARG A 52 -2.73 2.33 -15.70
C ARG A 52 -3.36 3.65 -16.10
N GLY A 53 -2.90 4.24 -17.20
CA GLY A 53 -3.43 5.49 -17.72
C GLY A 53 -2.37 6.58 -17.79
N GLU A 54 -2.86 7.83 -17.86
CA GLU A 54 -2.03 9.01 -17.98
C GLU A 54 -1.56 9.51 -16.62
N ARG A 55 -0.25 9.73 -16.51
CA ARG A 55 0.40 10.10 -15.25
C ARG A 55 -0.09 11.44 -14.74
N ASP A 56 -0.10 12.46 -15.59
CA ASP A 56 -0.38 13.83 -15.16
C ASP A 56 -1.83 13.98 -14.68
N TRP A 57 -2.78 13.34 -15.36
CA TRP A 57 -4.18 13.33 -14.93
C TRP A 57 -4.39 12.62 -13.60
N THR A 58 -3.72 11.47 -13.42
CA THR A 58 -3.77 10.73 -12.15
C THR A 58 -3.20 11.56 -11.01
N LEU A 59 -2.05 12.21 -11.23
CA LEU A 59 -1.40 13.05 -10.22
C LEU A 59 -2.26 14.26 -9.85
N ASP A 60 -2.77 14.97 -10.85
CA ASP A 60 -3.67 16.11 -10.64
C ASP A 60 -4.89 15.73 -9.80
N LYS A 61 -5.52 14.58 -10.08
CA LYS A 61 -6.62 14.08 -9.26
C LYS A 61 -6.22 13.76 -7.82
N LEU A 62 -5.06 13.11 -7.62
CA LEU A 62 -4.55 12.84 -6.27
C LEU A 62 -4.31 14.15 -5.49
N TYR A 63 -3.79 15.19 -6.14
CA TYR A 63 -3.62 16.51 -5.54
C TYR A 63 -4.95 17.17 -5.20
N ARG A 64 -5.92 17.17 -6.13
CA ARG A 64 -7.26 17.74 -5.91
C ARG A 64 -7.98 17.14 -4.71
N HIS A 65 -7.74 15.86 -4.41
CA HIS A 65 -8.33 15.19 -3.25
C HIS A 65 -7.42 15.16 -2.01
N GLY A 66 -6.23 15.78 -2.05
CA GLY A 66 -5.28 15.78 -0.93
C GLY A 66 -4.75 14.38 -0.57
N LEU A 67 -4.67 13.48 -1.56
CA LEU A 67 -4.26 12.09 -1.39
C LEU A 67 -2.84 11.82 -1.86
N TYR A 68 -2.21 12.75 -2.58
CA TYR A 68 -0.86 12.56 -3.13
C TYR A 68 0.15 12.14 -2.04
N ASP A 69 0.17 12.86 -0.92
CA ASP A 69 1.13 12.62 0.18
C ASP A 69 0.88 11.31 0.95
N MET A 70 -0.25 10.63 0.72
CA MET A 70 -0.52 9.31 1.29
C MET A 70 0.30 8.20 0.62
N PHE A 71 0.82 8.43 -0.59
CA PHE A 71 1.51 7.41 -1.39
C PHE A 71 3.02 7.65 -1.46
N SER A 72 3.80 6.69 -0.97
CA SER A 72 5.27 6.76 -0.95
C SER A 72 5.90 6.58 -2.34
N VAL A 73 5.25 5.85 -3.25
CA VAL A 73 5.71 5.65 -4.64
C VAL A 73 4.49 5.61 -5.55
N ILE A 74 4.54 6.32 -6.68
CA ILE A 74 3.48 6.33 -7.70
C ILE A 74 4.06 5.90 -9.06
N GLU A 75 3.70 4.68 -9.48
CA GLU A 75 3.97 4.14 -10.81
C GLU A 75 2.69 4.12 -11.63
N ILE A 76 2.63 4.94 -12.68
CA ILE A 76 1.52 5.00 -13.64
C ILE A 76 2.07 4.72 -15.03
N GLY A 77 1.42 3.81 -15.76
CA GLY A 77 1.72 3.58 -17.16
C GLY A 77 1.13 2.29 -17.71
N TRP A 78 1.36 2.02 -18.98
CA TRP A 78 0.73 0.93 -19.74
C TRP A 78 1.44 -0.42 -19.63
N GLY A 79 2.47 -0.52 -18.79
CA GLY A 79 3.21 -1.77 -18.55
C GLY A 79 2.46 -2.78 -17.68
N ARG A 80 3.08 -3.95 -17.49
CA ARG A 80 2.57 -5.00 -16.59
C ARG A 80 2.58 -4.54 -15.13
N LYS A 81 1.53 -4.88 -14.37
CA LYS A 81 1.41 -4.55 -12.94
C LYS A 81 2.51 -5.20 -12.11
N SER A 82 2.81 -6.46 -12.39
CA SER A 82 3.92 -7.17 -11.74
C SER A 82 5.25 -6.41 -11.84
N ALA A 83 5.59 -5.88 -13.02
CA ALA A 83 6.81 -5.10 -13.22
C ALA A 83 6.81 -3.79 -12.41
N ALA A 84 5.67 -3.10 -12.33
CA ALA A 84 5.52 -1.91 -11.50
C ALA A 84 5.71 -2.23 -10.00
N ILE A 85 5.09 -3.31 -9.52
CA ILE A 85 5.20 -3.76 -8.12
C ILE A 85 6.65 -4.10 -7.76
N VAL A 86 7.42 -4.73 -8.66
CA VAL A 86 8.85 -4.99 -8.44
C VAL A 86 9.63 -3.69 -8.28
N ARG A 87 9.38 -2.68 -9.13
CA ARG A 87 10.05 -1.37 -9.02
C ARG A 87 9.67 -0.65 -7.72
N ILE A 88 8.40 -0.70 -7.33
CA ILE A 88 7.90 -0.13 -6.07
C ILE A 88 8.61 -0.79 -4.88
N ALA A 89 8.62 -2.13 -4.83
CA ALA A 89 9.26 -2.87 -3.75
C ALA A 89 10.76 -2.55 -3.64
N HIS A 90 11.46 -2.45 -4.78
CA HIS A 90 12.86 -2.04 -4.83
C HIS A 90 13.08 -0.62 -4.30
N ARG A 91 12.28 0.36 -4.75
CA ARG A 91 12.39 1.76 -4.27
C ARG A 91 12.13 1.91 -2.78
N LEU A 92 11.25 1.08 -2.22
CA LEU A 92 10.92 1.07 -0.80
C LEU A 92 11.84 0.17 0.04
N GLY A 93 12.80 -0.54 -0.58
CA GLY A 93 13.66 -1.49 0.12
C GLY A 93 12.89 -2.65 0.77
N LEU A 94 11.79 -3.08 0.15
CA LEU A 94 10.91 -4.14 0.67
C LEU A 94 11.10 -5.46 -0.06
N SER A 95 11.04 -6.57 0.69
CA SER A 95 10.80 -7.89 0.09
C SER A 95 9.35 -7.98 -0.41
N LEU A 96 9.16 -8.69 -1.52
CA LEU A 96 7.82 -8.96 -2.09
C LEU A 96 6.87 -9.67 -1.12
N ASP A 97 7.38 -10.45 -0.16
CA ASP A 97 6.54 -11.07 0.89
C ASP A 97 5.86 -10.04 1.79
N GLY A 98 6.43 -8.83 1.87
CA GLY A 98 5.88 -7.69 2.61
C GLY A 98 4.96 -6.80 1.78
N VAL A 99 4.63 -7.18 0.54
CA VAL A 99 3.84 -6.35 -0.38
C VAL A 99 2.48 -7.01 -0.67
N GLY A 100 1.43 -6.21 -0.52
CA GLY A 100 0.08 -6.53 -0.96
C GLY A 100 -0.29 -5.71 -2.19
N PHE A 101 -1.23 -6.19 -2.99
CA PHE A 101 -1.75 -5.50 -4.16
C PHE A 101 -3.28 -5.56 -4.15
N ILE A 102 -3.94 -4.41 -4.33
CA ILE A 102 -5.39 -4.32 -4.45
C ILE A 102 -5.78 -3.74 -5.81
N ASP A 103 -6.68 -4.42 -6.51
CA ASP A 103 -7.17 -4.05 -7.84
C ASP A 103 -8.59 -4.57 -8.02
N ASP A 104 -9.41 -3.87 -8.78
CA ASP A 104 -10.77 -4.29 -9.13
C ASP A 104 -10.77 -5.34 -10.24
N GLU A 105 -9.81 -5.26 -11.17
CA GLU A 105 -9.75 -6.10 -12.37
C GLU A 105 -9.19 -7.50 -12.06
N PRO A 106 -9.99 -8.58 -12.19
CA PRO A 106 -9.53 -9.94 -11.93
C PRO A 106 -8.32 -10.37 -12.77
N ILE A 107 -8.23 -9.92 -14.02
CA ILE A 107 -7.13 -10.27 -14.93
C ILE A 107 -5.81 -9.70 -14.42
N GLU A 108 -5.79 -8.44 -13.95
CA GLU A 108 -4.59 -7.82 -13.38
C GLU A 108 -4.13 -8.52 -12.12
N ARG A 109 -5.07 -8.88 -11.22
CA ARG A 109 -4.72 -9.66 -10.03
C ARG A 109 -4.15 -11.03 -10.37
N ALA A 110 -4.70 -11.70 -11.39
CA ALA A 110 -4.19 -12.99 -11.86
C ALA A 110 -2.80 -12.86 -12.49
N GLU A 111 -2.55 -11.79 -13.25
CA GLU A 111 -1.24 -11.47 -13.81
C GLU A 111 -0.19 -11.33 -12.71
N VAL A 112 -0.48 -10.52 -11.68
CA VAL A 112 0.41 -10.30 -10.54
C VAL A 112 0.61 -11.58 -9.74
N ALA A 113 -0.46 -12.32 -9.42
CA ALA A 113 -0.36 -13.54 -8.63
C ALA A 113 0.49 -14.62 -9.33
N ARG A 114 0.39 -14.72 -10.66
CA ARG A 114 1.18 -15.66 -11.46
C ARG A 114 2.65 -15.23 -11.56
N ALA A 115 2.91 -13.95 -11.79
CA ALA A 115 4.27 -13.44 -11.96
C ALA A 115 5.02 -13.30 -10.62
N LEU A 116 4.31 -12.95 -9.55
CA LEU A 116 4.85 -12.68 -8.22
C LEU A 116 4.08 -13.45 -7.12
N PRO A 117 4.24 -14.78 -6.99
CA PRO A 117 3.49 -15.60 -6.02
C PRO A 117 3.65 -15.21 -4.54
N ARG A 118 4.64 -14.37 -4.23
CA ARG A 118 4.89 -13.81 -2.90
C ARG A 118 4.02 -12.61 -2.56
N VAL A 119 3.52 -11.90 -3.58
CA VAL A 119 2.64 -10.74 -3.41
C VAL A 119 1.23 -11.22 -3.14
N ARG A 120 0.59 -10.67 -2.10
CA ARG A 120 -0.80 -10.98 -1.76
C ARG A 120 -1.74 -10.09 -2.55
N CYS A 121 -2.63 -10.66 -3.37
CA CYS A 121 -3.58 -9.91 -4.19
C CYS A 121 -4.98 -9.89 -3.54
N TYR A 122 -5.62 -8.74 -3.51
CA TYR A 122 -6.95 -8.51 -2.94
C TYR A 122 -7.87 -7.86 -3.98
N ALA A 123 -9.15 -8.25 -4.00
CA ALA A 123 -10.14 -7.59 -4.84
C ALA A 123 -10.55 -6.24 -4.23
N ALA A 124 -10.71 -5.20 -5.05
CA ALA A 124 -11.10 -3.86 -4.61
C ALA A 124 -12.38 -3.83 -3.74
N ARG A 125 -13.38 -4.67 -4.06
CA ARG A 125 -14.62 -4.82 -3.26
C ARG A 125 -14.39 -5.19 -1.79
N ASN A 126 -13.21 -5.71 -1.44
CA ASN A 126 -12.87 -6.10 -0.07
C ASN A 126 -12.03 -5.02 0.66
N ALA A 127 -11.91 -3.80 0.11
CA ALA A 127 -11.06 -2.75 0.67
C ALA A 127 -11.37 -2.46 2.15
N ASP A 128 -12.65 -2.42 2.52
CA ASP A 128 -13.15 -2.13 3.86
C ASP A 128 -12.79 -3.19 4.91
N VAL A 129 -12.69 -4.46 4.50
CA VAL A 129 -12.34 -5.57 5.39
C VAL A 129 -10.83 -5.80 5.49
N LEU A 130 -10.00 -5.21 4.62
CA LEU A 130 -8.54 -5.39 4.66
C LEU A 130 -7.93 -5.10 6.04
N PRO A 131 -8.29 -4.01 6.75
CA PRO A 131 -7.75 -3.77 8.08
C PRO A 131 -8.12 -4.84 9.12
N ALA A 132 -9.11 -5.70 8.88
CA ALA A 132 -9.43 -6.80 9.77
C ALA A 132 -8.59 -8.06 9.49
N LEU A 133 -7.91 -8.14 8.34
CA LEU A 133 -7.14 -9.33 7.98
C LEU A 133 -5.84 -9.43 8.79
N PRO A 134 -5.40 -10.65 9.17
CA PRO A 134 -4.14 -10.87 9.89
C PRO A 134 -2.90 -10.34 9.17
N ASP A 135 -2.98 -10.21 7.84
CA ASP A 135 -1.92 -9.66 6.99
C ASP A 135 -1.57 -8.22 7.36
N PHE A 136 -2.53 -7.44 7.85
CA PHE A 136 -2.41 -6.00 8.15
C PHE A 136 -2.37 -5.70 9.65
N ARG A 137 -1.92 -6.67 10.46
CA ARG A 137 -1.68 -6.44 11.89
C ARG A 137 -0.71 -5.26 12.10
N PRO A 138 -0.89 -4.44 13.15
CA PRO A 138 0.00 -3.32 13.44
C PRO A 138 1.45 -3.78 13.49
N MET A 139 2.34 -3.01 12.87
CA MET A 139 3.75 -3.18 13.19
C MET A 139 3.95 -2.69 14.61
N LEU A 140 4.19 -3.61 15.53
CA LEU A 140 4.78 -3.26 16.81
C LEU A 140 6.07 -2.51 16.48
N ARG A 141 6.09 -1.17 16.69
CA ARG A 141 7.35 -0.45 16.75
C ARG A 141 8.15 -1.16 17.83
N ARG A 142 9.21 -1.87 17.44
CA ARG A 142 10.32 -2.04 18.36
C ARG A 142 10.87 -0.64 18.55
N GLY A 143 10.41 0.05 19.60
CA GLY A 143 11.16 1.17 20.13
C GLY A 143 12.56 0.70 20.53
N PRO A 144 13.50 1.61 20.80
CA PRO A 144 14.66 1.22 21.60
C PRO A 144 14.14 0.52 22.86
N ASP A 145 14.83 -0.53 23.32
CA ASP A 145 14.53 -1.17 24.60
C ASP A 145 14.19 -0.08 25.61
N PRO A 146 13.10 -0.22 26.40
CA PRO A 146 12.82 0.74 27.45
C PRO A 146 14.11 0.88 28.25
N THR A 147 14.69 2.09 28.25
CA THR A 147 15.82 2.37 29.12
C THR A 147 15.35 1.96 30.51
N PRO A 148 16.01 0.98 31.16
CA PRO A 148 15.61 0.61 32.51
C PRO A 148 15.55 1.89 33.32
N PRO A 149 14.56 2.05 34.22
CA PRO A 149 14.44 3.27 35.02
C PRO A 149 15.81 3.59 35.60
N LEU A 150 16.25 4.84 35.40
CA LEU A 150 17.51 5.37 35.93
C LEU A 150 17.66 4.91 37.39
N GLY A 151 18.54 3.94 37.63
CA GLY A 151 18.59 3.28 38.93
C GLY A 151 19.53 2.07 39.04
N PHE A 152 19.85 1.38 37.95
CA PHE A 152 20.84 0.31 37.99
C PHE A 152 21.93 0.55 36.95
N ALA A 153 22.95 1.29 37.35
CA ALA A 153 24.22 1.28 36.64
C ALA A 153 24.70 -0.18 36.58
N ARG A 154 24.94 -0.70 35.37
CA ARG A 154 25.74 -1.91 35.21
C ARG A 154 27.14 -1.57 35.72
N VAL A 155 27.47 -2.01 36.92
CA VAL A 155 28.84 -2.02 37.41
C VAL A 155 29.62 -2.96 36.47
N PRO A 156 30.65 -2.49 35.76
CA PRO A 156 31.53 -3.40 35.04
C PRO A 156 32.33 -4.18 36.08
N ALA A 157 32.24 -5.51 36.03
CA ALA A 157 33.12 -6.37 36.82
C ALA A 157 34.57 -6.16 36.35
N ILE A 158 35.43 -5.78 37.28
CA ILE A 158 36.88 -5.98 37.22
C ILE A 158 37.23 -6.81 38.45
#